data_AF-A0A8H7Q361-F1
#
_entry.id   AF-A0A8H7Q361-F1
#
_cell.length_a   1.000
_cell.length_b   1.000
_cell.length_c   1.000
_cell.angle_alpha   90.00
_cell.angle_beta   90.00
_cell.angle_gamma   90.00
#
_symmetry.space_group_name_H-M   'P 1'
#
loop_
_entity.id
_entity.type
_entity.pdbx_description
1 polymer ?
#
loop_
_entity_poly.entity_id
_entity_poly.type
_entity_poly.pdbx_seq_one_letter_code
_entity_poly.pdbx_strand_id
1 'polypeptide(L)'
;MSLAQHVATYCDLLVDASTDNVYIRSPQQLSKAVEIAVYVECEMAALDAQEVTNTREEASKLSENSKKITHEMLLDAHHTLYKALISNSNTANEMFWHIINSYRFLNRPEETCQEIVLEVSYHWPV
;
A
#
# COMPACT_ATOMS: atom_id res chain seq x y z
N MET A 1 -6.09 17.02 7.70
CA MET A 1 -6.71 15.69 7.81
C MET A 1 -6.08 15.03 9.03
N SER A 2 -6.85 14.48 9.96
CA SER A 2 -6.29 13.83 11.17
C SER A 2 -5.61 12.50 10.81
N LEU A 3 -4.78 11.96 11.71
CA LEU A 3 -4.17 10.64 11.50
C LEU A 3 -5.25 9.55 11.32
N ALA A 4 -6.31 9.57 12.15
CA ALA A 4 -7.43 8.64 12.02
C ALA A 4 -8.12 8.69 10.63
N GLN A 5 -8.20 9.87 10.01
CA GLN A 5 -8.69 10.01 8.64
C GLN A 5 -7.73 9.42 7.61
N HIS A 6 -6.41 9.57 7.79
CA HIS A 6 -5.41 8.93 6.91
C HIS A 6 -5.45 7.41 7.06
N VAL A 7 -5.56 6.90 8.29
CA VAL A 7 -5.70 5.46 8.56
C VAL A 7 -6.97 4.92 7.90
N ALA A 8 -8.11 5.57 8.08
CA ALA A 8 -9.36 5.15 7.42
C ALA A 8 -9.21 5.14 5.89
N THR A 9 -8.64 6.19 5.32
CA THR A 9 -8.37 6.31 3.88
C THR A 9 -7.45 5.19 3.40
N TYR A 10 -6.37 4.89 4.12
CA TYR A 10 -5.47 3.79 3.82
C TYR A 10 -6.19 2.43 3.84
N CYS A 11 -7.04 2.19 4.85
CA CYS A 11 -7.79 0.94 4.96
C CYS A 11 -8.73 0.73 3.77
N ASP A 12 -9.40 1.80 3.32
CA ASP A 12 -10.25 1.74 2.13
C ASP A 12 -9.43 1.51 0.85
N LEU A 13 -8.30 2.21 0.70
CA LEU A 13 -7.36 1.99 -0.41
C LEU A 13 -6.84 0.56 -0.47
N LEU A 14 -6.56 -0.07 0.68
CA LEU A 14 -6.05 -1.43 0.73
C LEU A 14 -7.12 -2.45 0.31
N VAL A 15 -8.38 -2.21 0.68
CA VAL A 15 -9.50 -3.03 0.22
C VAL A 15 -9.68 -2.87 -1.28
N ASP A 16 -9.67 -1.63 -1.79
CA ASP A 16 -9.78 -1.36 -3.23
C ASP A 16 -8.64 -2.03 -4.01
N ALA A 17 -7.42 -1.99 -3.48
CA ALA A 17 -6.25 -2.67 -4.05
C ALA A 17 -6.39 -4.19 -4.12
N SER A 18 -7.26 -4.78 -3.31
CA SER A 18 -7.48 -6.23 -3.22
C SER A 18 -8.75 -6.71 -3.95
N THR A 19 -9.52 -5.81 -4.56
CA THR A 19 -10.78 -6.15 -5.25
C THR A 19 -10.66 -6.03 -6.77
N ASP A 20 -11.62 -6.61 -7.48
CA ASP A 20 -11.66 -6.59 -8.95
C ASP A 20 -11.80 -5.17 -9.54
N ASN A 21 -12.26 -4.21 -8.74
CA ASN A 21 -12.44 -2.82 -9.16
C ASN A 21 -11.26 -1.94 -8.74
N VAL A 22 -10.03 -2.35 -9.10
CA VAL A 22 -8.79 -1.65 -8.73
C VAL A 22 -8.92 -0.15 -9.02
N TYR A 23 -8.92 0.65 -7.95
CA TYR A 23 -9.04 2.12 -8.02
C TYR A 23 -7.76 2.76 -8.57
N ILE A 24 -6.61 2.14 -8.31
CA ILE A 24 -5.28 2.60 -8.72
C ILE A 24 -5.04 2.20 -10.18
N ARG A 25 -5.38 3.11 -11.10
CA ARG A 25 -5.30 2.88 -12.56
C ARG A 25 -4.25 3.75 -13.25
N SER A 26 -3.52 4.56 -12.49
CA SER A 26 -2.50 5.46 -13.02
C SER A 26 -1.32 5.58 -12.06
N PRO A 27 -0.11 5.89 -12.58
CA PRO A 27 1.06 6.22 -11.78
C PRO A 27 0.80 7.27 -10.68
N GLN A 28 0.05 8.34 -11.01
CA GLN A 28 -0.24 9.42 -10.07
C GLN A 28 -1.13 8.97 -8.92
N GLN A 29 -2.09 8.07 -9.18
CA GLN A 29 -2.90 7.46 -8.12
C GLN A 29 -2.05 6.54 -7.24
N LEU A 30 -1.14 5.77 -7.85
CA LEU A 30 -0.22 4.92 -7.10
C LEU A 30 0.66 5.75 -6.17
N SER A 31 1.30 6.81 -6.69
CA SER A 31 2.16 7.68 -5.88
C SER A 31 1.41 8.27 -4.68
N LYS A 32 0.17 8.73 -4.86
CA LYS A 32 -0.66 9.25 -3.76
C LYS A 32 -1.02 8.17 -2.73
N ALA A 33 -1.36 6.96 -3.19
CA ALA A 33 -1.69 5.86 -2.30
C ALA A 33 -0.47 5.44 -1.47
N VAL A 34 0.71 5.40 -2.09
CA VAL A 34 1.98 5.09 -1.42
C VAL A 34 2.36 6.19 -0.43
N GLU A 35 2.18 7.47 -0.78
CA GLU A 35 2.40 8.59 0.13
C GLU A 35 1.53 8.46 1.40
N ILE A 36 0.25 8.10 1.24
CA ILE A 36 -0.66 7.86 2.37
C ILE A 36 -0.18 6.66 3.20
N ALA A 37 0.22 5.56 2.56
CA ALA A 37 0.69 4.38 3.27
C ALA A 37 1.96 4.65 4.09
N VAL A 38 2.95 5.31 3.49
CA VAL A 38 4.19 5.72 4.18
C VAL A 38 3.91 6.70 5.31
N TYR A 39 3.01 7.67 5.09
CA TYR A 39 2.62 8.61 6.15
C TYR A 39 1.98 7.87 7.34
N VAL A 40 1.02 6.98 7.08
CA VAL A 40 0.37 6.16 8.12
C VAL A 40 1.41 5.33 8.87
N GLU A 41 2.33 4.68 8.16
CA GLU A 41 3.38 3.86 8.74
C GLU A 41 4.27 4.66 9.71
N CYS A 42 4.78 5.80 9.25
CA CYS A 42 5.66 6.66 10.04
C CYS A 42 4.95 7.21 11.29
N GLU A 43 3.73 7.71 11.15
CA GLU A 43 3.00 8.30 12.27
C GLU A 43 2.58 7.22 13.27
N MET A 44 2.08 6.07 12.80
CA MET A 44 1.68 4.97 13.68
C MET A 44 2.86 4.37 14.44
N ALA A 45 4.08 4.40 13.87
CA ALA A 45 5.30 3.97 14.55
C ALA A 45 5.77 4.94 15.64
N ALA A 46 5.37 6.21 15.57
CA ALA A 46 5.73 7.24 16.55
C ALA A 46 4.79 7.29 17.76
N LEU A 47 3.60 6.68 17.67
CA LEU A 47 2.58 6.68 18.72
C LEU A 47 2.88 5.67 19.83
N ASP A 48 2.41 5.99 21.04
CA ASP A 48 2.34 5.00 22.11
C ASP A 48 1.14 4.03 21.97
N ALA A 49 1.10 2.98 22.79
CA ALA A 49 0.05 1.95 22.71
C ALA A 49 -1.38 2.49 22.93
N GLN A 50 -1.54 3.53 23.76
CA GLN A 50 -2.84 4.14 24.02
C GLN A 50 -3.28 5.02 22.84
N GLU A 51 -2.36 5.81 22.29
CA GLU A 51 -2.59 6.64 21.11
C GLU A 51 -2.90 5.80 19.86
N VAL A 52 -2.21 4.67 19.68
CA VAL A 52 -2.51 3.68 18.64
C VAL A 52 -3.95 3.17 18.78
N THR A 53 -4.36 2.82 20.00
CA THR A 53 -5.70 2.31 20.27
C THR A 53 -6.75 3.39 19.95
N ASN A 54 -6.56 4.61 20.45
CA ASN A 54 -7.46 5.73 20.20
C ASN A 54 -7.60 6.03 18.71
N THR A 55 -6.48 6.11 17.99
CA THR A 55 -6.45 6.38 16.55
C THR A 55 -7.20 5.31 15.76
N ARG A 56 -7.02 4.03 16.11
CA ARG A 56 -7.72 2.91 15.47
C ARG A 56 -9.22 2.93 15.76
N GLU A 57 -9.62 3.25 16.99
CA GLU A 57 -11.02 3.41 17.34
C GLU A 57 -11.68 4.54 16.55
N GLU A 58 -11.02 5.69 16.44
CA GLU A 58 -11.50 6.81 15.62
C GLU A 58 -11.60 6.43 14.13
N ALA A 59 -10.57 5.80 13.58
CA ALA A 59 -10.57 5.34 12.19
C ALA A 59 -11.69 4.32 11.91
N SER A 60 -12.02 3.47 12.90
CA SER A 60 -13.12 2.49 12.81
C SER A 60 -14.52 3.09 12.79
N LYS A 61 -14.67 4.34 13.25
CA LYS A 61 -15.90 5.11 13.15
C LYS A 61 -16.05 5.76 11.77
N LEU A 62 -14.92 5.98 11.07
CA LEU A 62 -14.88 6.62 9.75
C LEU A 62 -15.00 5.60 8.61
N SER A 63 -14.40 4.41 8.76
CA SER A 63 -14.50 3.32 7.80
C SER A 63 -14.65 1.98 8.52
N GLU A 64 -15.57 1.14 8.04
CA GLU A 64 -15.74 -0.23 8.53
C GLU A 64 -14.53 -1.12 8.18
N ASN A 65 -13.79 -0.78 7.12
CA ASN A 65 -12.61 -1.53 6.71
C ASN A 65 -11.47 -1.38 7.71
N SER A 66 -11.39 -0.24 8.41
CA SER A 66 -10.42 -0.01 9.49
C SER A 66 -10.49 -1.03 10.63
N LYS A 67 -11.64 -1.69 10.82
CA LYS A 67 -11.81 -2.73 11.86
C LYS A 67 -11.08 -4.03 11.52
N LYS A 68 -10.82 -4.28 10.23
CA LYS A 68 -10.20 -5.52 9.73
C LYS A 68 -8.68 -5.43 9.70
N ILE A 69 -8.12 -4.24 9.84
CA ILE A 69 -6.68 -3.99 9.76
C ILE A 69 -6.04 -4.07 11.16
N THR A 70 -4.98 -4.85 11.27
CA THR A 70 -4.21 -4.99 12.52
C THR A 70 -3.23 -3.82 12.68
N HIS A 71 -2.72 -3.62 13.90
CA HIS A 71 -1.67 -2.63 14.11
C HIS A 71 -0.39 -2.96 13.33
N GLU A 72 0.00 -4.25 13.27
CA GLU A 72 1.15 -4.71 12.48
C GLU A 72 1.03 -4.34 11.00
N MET A 73 -0.17 -4.48 10.41
CA MET A 73 -0.42 -4.06 9.03
C MET A 73 -0.32 -2.54 8.82
N LEU A 74 -0.51 -1.74 9.87
CA LEU A 74 -0.31 -0.28 9.81
C LEU A 74 1.17 0.10 9.95
N LEU A 75 1.95 -0.71 10.68
CA LEU A 75 3.40 -0.56 10.79
C LEU A 75 4.16 -1.10 9.57
N ASP A 76 3.50 -1.90 8.73
CA ASP A 76 4.01 -2.44 7.45
C ASP A 76 3.15 -1.93 6.28
N ALA A 77 2.60 -0.71 6.38
CA ALA A 77 1.51 -0.24 5.53
C ALA A 77 1.92 -0.15 4.06
N HIS A 78 3.10 0.40 3.76
CA HIS A 78 3.53 0.53 2.37
C HIS A 78 3.76 -0.84 1.72
N HIS A 79 4.43 -1.76 2.42
CA HIS A 79 4.65 -3.13 1.97
C HIS A 79 3.33 -3.89 1.79
N THR A 80 2.39 -3.74 2.72
CA THR A 80 1.07 -4.37 2.68
C THR A 80 0.27 -3.90 1.45
N LEU A 81 0.29 -2.59 1.15
CA LEU A 81 -0.34 -2.03 -0.04
C LEU A 81 0.26 -2.61 -1.34
N TYR A 82 1.58 -2.64 -1.46
CA TYR A 82 2.24 -3.18 -2.65
C TYR A 82 1.95 -4.67 -2.84
N LYS A 83 1.97 -5.46 -1.77
CA LYS A 83 1.59 -6.88 -1.83
C LYS A 83 0.16 -7.08 -2.32
N ALA A 84 -0.79 -6.28 -1.84
CA ALA A 84 -2.17 -6.33 -2.29
C ALA A 84 -2.29 -6.05 -3.79
N LEU A 85 -1.63 -4.98 -4.26
CA LEU A 85 -1.66 -4.57 -5.67
C LEU A 85 -1.00 -5.59 -6.61
N ILE A 86 0.13 -6.17 -6.21
CA ILE A 86 0.87 -7.18 -6.98
C ILE A 86 0.08 -8.49 -7.03
N SER A 87 -0.61 -8.85 -5.94
CA SER A 87 -1.39 -10.09 -5.86
C SER A 87 -2.73 -10.00 -6.60
N ASN A 88 -3.14 -8.80 -7.00
CA ASN A 88 -4.41 -8.59 -7.69
C ASN A 88 -4.29 -8.91 -9.19
N SER A 89 -4.95 -9.98 -9.61
CA SER A 89 -4.96 -10.44 -11.01
C SER A 89 -5.68 -9.49 -11.98
N ASN A 90 -6.43 -8.51 -11.48
CA ASN A 90 -7.14 -7.52 -12.28
C ASN A 90 -6.31 -6.25 -12.52
N THR A 91 -5.11 -6.16 -11.95
CA THR A 91 -4.17 -5.07 -12.24
C THR A 91 -3.74 -5.13 -13.70
N ALA A 92 -4.00 -4.08 -14.46
CA ALA A 92 -3.58 -4.00 -15.86
C ALA A 92 -2.06 -4.17 -16.00
N ASN A 93 -1.61 -4.91 -17.02
CA ASN A 93 -0.18 -5.25 -17.22
C ASN A 93 0.76 -4.03 -17.15
N GLU A 94 0.38 -2.90 -17.76
CA GLU A 94 1.19 -1.67 -17.72
C GLU A 94 1.32 -1.12 -16.29
N MET A 95 0.24 -1.16 -15.51
CA MET A 95 0.25 -0.74 -14.11
C MET A 95 1.03 -1.73 -13.24
N PHE A 96 0.93 -3.03 -13.50
CA PHE A 96 1.67 -4.06 -12.78
C PHE A 96 3.18 -3.80 -12.84
N TRP A 97 3.72 -3.52 -14.03
CA TRP A 97 5.14 -3.16 -14.18
C TRP A 97 5.51 -1.89 -13.44
N HIS A 98 4.65 -0.88 -13.48
CA HIS A 98 4.88 0.36 -12.75
C HIS A 98 4.89 0.15 -11.23
N ILE A 99 3.99 -0.71 -10.71
CA ILE A 99 3.91 -1.09 -9.30
C ILE A 99 5.18 -1.82 -8.85
N ILE A 100 5.62 -2.84 -9.60
CA ILE A 100 6.86 -3.58 -9.28
C ILE A 100 8.08 -2.66 -9.29
N ASN A 101 8.24 -1.84 -10.33
CA ASN A 101 9.39 -0.94 -10.44
C ASN A 101 9.41 0.08 -9.30
N SER A 102 8.25 0.64 -8.94
CA SER A 102 8.15 1.58 -7.83
C SER A 102 8.49 0.92 -6.49
N TYR A 103 8.00 -0.31 -6.26
CA TYR A 103 8.27 -1.06 -5.04
C TYR A 103 9.76 -1.39 -4.89
N ARG A 104 10.40 -1.87 -5.96
CA ARG A 104 11.82 -2.19 -5.98
C ARG A 104 12.68 -0.94 -5.81
N PHE A 105 12.36 0.15 -6.49
CA PHE A 105 13.09 1.42 -6.30
C PHE A 105 13.10 1.88 -4.84
N LEU A 106 11.98 1.74 -4.13
CA LEU A 106 11.89 2.14 -2.72
C LEU A 106 12.63 1.20 -1.76
N ASN A 107 12.76 -0.09 -2.11
CA ASN A 107 13.24 -1.12 -1.17
C ASN A 107 14.61 -1.71 -1.54
N ARG A 108 15.05 -1.52 -2.78
CA ARG A 108 16.31 -2.00 -3.37
C ARG A 108 16.82 -0.98 -4.39
N PRO A 109 17.09 0.28 -3.98
CA PRO A 109 17.50 1.34 -4.90
C PRO A 109 18.82 1.05 -5.64
N GLU A 110 19.60 0.09 -5.14
CA GLU A 110 20.84 -0.41 -5.75
C GLU A 110 20.62 -1.27 -7.01
N GLU A 111 19.42 -1.82 -7.23
CA GLU A 111 19.11 -2.62 -8.40
C GLU A 111 18.90 -1.72 -9.63
N THR A 112 19.60 -2.02 -10.72
CA THR A 112 19.42 -1.33 -11.99
C THR A 112 18.12 -1.77 -12.66
N CYS A 113 17.46 -0.87 -13.40
CA CYS A 113 16.26 -1.21 -14.18
C CYS A 113 16.45 -2.44 -15.09
N GLN A 114 17.69 -2.71 -15.53
CA GLN A 114 18.01 -3.83 -16.40
C GLN A 114 17.96 -5.17 -15.66
N GLU A 115 18.42 -5.21 -14.40
CA GLU A 115 18.31 -6.39 -13.53
C GLU A 115 16.83 -6.71 -13.22
N ILE A 116 16.01 -5.66 -13.04
CA ILE A 116 14.58 -5.80 -12.77
C ILE A 116 13.84 -6.48 -13.94
N VAL A 117 14.09 -6.01 -15.17
CA VAL A 117 13.42 -6.55 -16.37
C VAL A 117 13.83 -8.00 -16.62
N LEU A 118 15.10 -8.35 -16.41
CA LEU A 118 15.61 -9.71 -16.65
C LEU A 118 15.00 -10.73 -15.67
N GLU A 119 14.87 -10.38 -14.40
CA GLU A 119 14.34 -11.29 -13.37
C GLU A 119 12.84 -11.59 -13.57
N VAL A 120 12.03 -10.56 -13.86
CA VAL A 120 10.59 -10.75 -14.07
C VAL A 120 10.31 -11.49 -15.38
N SER A 121 11.09 -11.23 -16.44
CA SER A 121 10.99 -11.96 -17.71
C SER A 121 11.33 -13.45 -17.56
N TYR A 122 12.17 -13.80 -16.58
CA TYR A 122 12.58 -15.17 -16.31
C TYR A 122 11.59 -15.95 -15.43
N HIS A 123 10.80 -15.26 -14.60
CA HIS A 123 9.84 -15.89 -13.68
C HIS A 123 8.38 -15.82 -14.14
N TRP A 124 8.04 -14.95 -15.09
CA TRP A 124 6.74 -14.87 -15.73
C TRP A 124 6.91 -14.82 -17.27
N PRO A 125 7.18 -15.97 -17.92
CA PRO A 125 7.19 -16.03 -19.37
C PRO A 125 5.78 -15.73 -19.90
N VAL A 126 5.70 -14.78 -20.83
CA VAL A 126 4.48 -14.38 -21.55
C VAL A 126 3.96 -15.54 -22.39
#